data_AF-A0A3C1Q5J5-F1
#
_entry.id   AF-A0A3C1Q5J5-F1
#
_cell.length_a   1.000
_cell.length_b   1.000
_cell.length_c   1.000
_cell.angle_alpha   90.00
_cell.angle_beta   90.00
_cell.angle_gamma   90.00
#
_symmetry.space_group_name_H-M   'P 1'
#
loop_
_entity.id
_entity.type
_entity.pdbx_description
1 polymer ?
#
loop_
_entity_poly.entity_id
_entity_poly.type
_entity_poly.pdbx_seq_one_letter_code
_entity_poly.pdbx_strand_id
1 'polypeptide(L)'
;MGVVPLQMVLALLVALLLNTGIKGKKYFRLLYYLPVITPLSIAAVIWTWMYHPNLGIFNQIVSLIGLQPQDWLGDPNWAMFSVILVAIWSGIGYRMVVYLAALQGIPRTYYEAAAIDGAGRWDAFRYITLPLLKPTTLYILVTSVISSFQVFGLINVLTGGGPLDATQVVVSYIFKRAFGDLQFGLAAAMSFVLFGIILVITVIQWKFLGREVTYE
;
A
#
# COMPACT_ATOMS: atom_id res chain seq x y z
N MET A 1 0.88 -6.49 8.31
CA MET A 1 -0.53 -6.02 8.30
C MET A 1 -0.67 -4.50 8.52
N GLY A 2 0.10 -3.86 9.40
CA GLY A 2 -0.02 -2.40 9.64
C GLY A 2 0.25 -1.49 8.43
N VAL A 3 0.89 -2.01 7.39
CA VAL A 3 1.16 -1.28 6.13
C VAL A 3 -0.12 -0.92 5.37
N VAL A 4 -1.13 -1.81 5.38
CA VAL A 4 -2.35 -1.61 4.59
C VAL A 4 -3.16 -0.41 5.08
N PRO A 5 -3.52 -0.30 6.38
CA PRO A 5 -4.22 0.88 6.89
C PRO A 5 -3.46 2.18 6.64
N LEU A 6 -2.14 2.16 6.83
CA LEU A 6 -1.29 3.35 6.61
C LEU A 6 -1.33 3.79 5.14
N GLN A 7 -1.17 2.87 4.19
CA GLN A 7 -1.29 3.18 2.76
C GLN A 7 -2.66 3.74 2.40
N MET A 8 -3.73 3.18 2.96
CA MET A 8 -5.09 3.64 2.70
C MET A 8 -5.32 5.06 3.22
N VAL A 9 -4.87 5.36 4.43
CA VAL A 9 -4.98 6.71 5.02
C VAL A 9 -4.17 7.71 4.20
N LEU A 10 -2.91 7.41 3.87
CA LEU A 10 -2.09 8.29 3.05
C LEU A 10 -2.70 8.50 1.66
N ALA A 11 -3.18 7.44 1.02
CA ALA A 11 -3.85 7.52 -0.27
C ALA A 11 -5.12 8.39 -0.22
N LEU A 12 -5.95 8.24 0.82
CA LEU A 12 -7.15 9.04 1.01
C LEU A 12 -6.80 10.52 1.24
N LEU A 13 -5.79 10.82 2.06
CA LEU A 13 -5.35 12.19 2.30
C LEU A 13 -4.89 12.87 1.01
N VAL A 14 -4.07 12.17 0.20
CA VAL A 14 -3.63 12.69 -1.10
C VAL A 14 -4.82 12.84 -2.05
N ALA A 15 -5.76 11.90 -2.07
CA ALA A 15 -6.96 11.98 -2.91
C ALA A 15 -7.84 13.17 -2.52
N LEU A 16 -8.06 13.41 -1.23
CA LEU A 16 -8.79 14.56 -0.72
C LEU A 16 -8.11 15.88 -1.11
N LEU A 17 -6.80 15.98 -0.94
CA LEU A 17 -6.02 17.14 -1.37
C LEU A 17 -6.20 17.40 -2.86
N LEU A 18 -6.07 16.37 -3.71
CA LEU A 18 -6.27 16.51 -5.15
C LEU A 18 -7.73 16.80 -5.53
N ASN A 19 -8.69 16.48 -4.67
CA ASN A 19 -10.10 16.76 -4.91
C ASN A 19 -10.47 18.24 -4.68
N THR A 20 -9.70 19.00 -3.89
CA THR A 20 -10.00 20.42 -3.59
C THR A 20 -9.76 21.38 -4.76
N GLY A 21 -9.21 20.91 -5.88
CA GLY A 21 -8.99 21.73 -7.08
C GLY A 21 -7.66 22.50 -7.10
N ILE A 22 -6.64 22.04 -6.37
CA ILE A 22 -5.28 22.62 -6.38
C ILE A 22 -4.75 22.82 -7.81
N LYS A 23 -4.16 24.00 -8.06
CA LYS A 23 -3.42 24.29 -9.30
C LYS A 23 -2.28 23.27 -9.44
N GLY A 24 -2.20 22.59 -10.58
CA GLY A 24 -1.19 21.55 -10.83
C GLY A 24 -1.63 20.11 -10.54
N LYS A 25 -2.93 19.84 -10.32
CA LYS A 25 -3.48 18.48 -10.09
C LYS A 25 -2.98 17.41 -11.07
N LYS A 26 -2.79 17.75 -12.36
CA LYS A 26 -2.28 16.82 -13.38
C LYS A 26 -0.85 16.35 -13.08
N TYR A 27 0.02 17.26 -12.64
CA TYR A 27 1.41 16.95 -12.29
C TYR A 27 1.50 16.09 -11.04
N PHE A 28 0.75 16.43 -9.99
CA PHE A 28 0.71 15.60 -8.78
C PHE A 28 0.16 14.20 -9.09
N ARG A 29 -0.92 14.09 -9.87
CA ARG A 29 -1.46 12.79 -10.29
C ARG A 29 -0.40 11.97 -11.02
N LEU A 30 0.37 12.58 -11.93
CA LEU A 30 1.45 11.91 -12.64
C LEU A 30 2.55 11.43 -11.67
N LEU A 31 2.99 12.29 -10.75
CA LEU A 31 4.04 11.98 -9.78
C LEU A 31 3.66 10.79 -8.88
N TYR A 32 2.43 10.78 -8.36
CA TYR A 32 1.93 9.69 -7.51
C TYR A 32 1.60 8.42 -8.29
N TYR A 33 1.36 8.51 -9.60
CA TYR A 33 1.07 7.34 -10.44
C TYR A 33 2.33 6.72 -11.06
N LEU A 34 3.43 7.46 -11.14
CA LEU A 34 4.72 6.99 -11.62
C LEU A 34 5.19 5.68 -10.95
N PRO A 35 5.09 5.51 -9.62
CA PRO A 35 5.45 4.24 -8.96
C PRO A 35 4.61 3.05 -9.43
N VAL A 36 3.35 3.27 -9.79
CA VAL A 36 2.39 2.22 -10.16
C VAL A 36 2.71 1.64 -11.54
N ILE A 37 3.15 2.49 -12.46
CA ILE A 37 3.50 2.09 -13.83
C ILE A 37 4.96 1.64 -13.96
N THR A 38 5.77 1.85 -12.91
CA THR A 38 7.17 1.41 -12.90
C THR A 38 7.22 -0.10 -12.64
N PRO A 39 7.94 -0.88 -13.48
CA PRO A 39 8.15 -2.29 -13.21
C PRO A 39 8.78 -2.51 -11.84
N LEU A 40 8.23 -3.45 -11.07
CA LEU A 40 8.65 -3.69 -9.68
C LEU A 40 10.15 -3.98 -9.54
N SER A 41 10.73 -4.71 -10.50
CA SER A 41 12.16 -5.01 -10.54
C SER A 41 13.02 -3.74 -10.68
N ILE A 42 12.64 -2.84 -11.59
CA ILE A 42 13.34 -1.57 -11.80
C ILE A 42 13.22 -0.68 -10.56
N ALA A 43 12.02 -0.58 -9.99
CA ALA A 43 11.79 0.14 -8.76
C ALA A 43 12.71 -0.39 -7.65
N ALA A 44 12.71 -1.70 -7.42
CA ALA A 44 13.55 -2.32 -6.39
C ALA A 44 15.05 -2.03 -6.60
N VAL A 45 15.55 -2.10 -7.84
CA VAL A 45 16.96 -1.74 -8.14
C VAL A 45 17.26 -0.28 -7.78
N ILE A 46 16.40 0.67 -8.15
CA ILE A 46 16.57 2.09 -7.80
C ILE A 46 16.62 2.26 -6.27
N TRP A 47 15.73 1.58 -5.55
CA TRP A 47 15.69 1.62 -4.09
C TRP A 47 16.93 0.98 -3.45
N THR A 48 17.48 -0.10 -4.01
CA THR A 48 18.77 -0.67 -3.56
C THR A 48 19.91 0.35 -3.66
N TRP A 49 19.96 1.14 -4.74
CA TRP A 49 20.93 2.23 -4.87
C TRP A 49 20.68 3.35 -3.84
N MET A 50 19.42 3.73 -3.62
CA MET A 50 19.07 4.74 -2.61
C MET A 50 19.43 4.30 -1.19
N TYR A 51 19.34 3.00 -0.89
CA TYR A 51 19.67 2.39 0.39
C TYR A 51 21.16 2.05 0.55
N HIS A 52 22.00 2.32 -0.47
CA HIS A 52 23.40 1.95 -0.43
C HIS A 52 24.12 2.59 0.78
N PRO A 53 24.84 1.83 1.63
CA PRO A 53 25.39 2.34 2.88
C PRO A 53 26.29 3.57 2.72
N ASN A 54 27.10 3.62 1.67
CA ASN A 54 28.12 4.66 1.48
C ASN A 54 27.71 5.80 0.54
N LEU A 55 26.78 5.55 -0.39
CA LEU A 55 26.47 6.46 -1.51
C LEU A 55 24.97 6.75 -1.62
N GLY A 56 24.15 6.07 -0.81
CA GLY A 56 22.71 6.15 -0.84
C GLY A 56 22.20 7.47 -0.27
N ILE A 57 21.17 8.01 -0.91
CA ILE A 57 20.54 9.27 -0.51
C ILE A 57 19.98 9.20 0.92
N PHE A 58 19.53 8.02 1.38
CA PHE A 58 19.00 7.86 2.73
C PHE A 58 20.08 8.09 3.79
N ASN A 59 21.29 7.53 3.62
CA ASN A 59 22.38 7.77 4.56
C ASN A 59 22.94 9.20 4.48
N GLN A 60 22.86 9.85 3.31
CA GLN A 60 23.16 11.28 3.22
C GLN A 60 22.17 12.11 4.06
N ILE A 61 20.88 11.81 4.00
CA ILE A 61 19.87 12.49 4.83
C ILE A 61 20.08 12.21 6.33
N VAL A 62 20.34 10.96 6.70
CA VAL A 62 20.57 10.57 8.11
C VAL A 62 21.85 11.19 8.68
N SER A 63 22.92 11.26 7.90
CA SER A 63 24.16 11.94 8.32
C SER A 63 24.02 13.45 8.43
N LEU A 64 23.19 14.09 7.60
CA LEU A 64 22.88 15.53 7.70
C LEU A 64 22.19 15.90 9.02
N ILE A 65 21.41 14.98 9.60
CA ILE A 65 20.74 15.17 10.90
C ILE A 65 21.60 14.66 12.07
N GLY A 66 22.86 14.31 11.84
CA GLY A 66 23.83 13.91 12.87
C GLY A 66 23.73 12.47 13.34
N LEU A 67 22.98 11.62 12.64
CA LEU A 67 22.86 10.19 12.95
C LEU A 67 23.90 9.37 12.18
N GLN A 68 24.28 8.21 12.74
CA GLN A 68 25.23 7.31 12.09
C GLN A 68 24.61 6.67 10.83
N PRO A 69 25.39 6.45 9.76
CA PRO A 69 24.92 5.72 8.58
C PRO A 69 24.40 4.33 8.98
N GLN A 70 23.25 3.96 8.43
CA GLN A 70 22.61 2.69 8.70
C GLN A 70 22.73 1.74 7.51
N ASP A 71 22.90 0.45 7.77
CA ASP A 71 22.70 -0.57 6.75
C ASP A 71 21.21 -0.89 6.65
N TRP A 72 20.55 -0.28 5.68
CA TRP A 72 19.09 -0.35 5.50
C TRP A 72 18.60 -1.72 5.04
N LEU A 73 19.45 -2.52 4.40
CA LEU A 73 19.10 -3.82 3.82
C LEU A 73 19.86 -4.98 4.50
N GLY A 74 21.04 -4.74 5.06
CA GLY A 74 21.86 -5.74 5.73
C GLY A 74 21.68 -5.80 7.25
N ASP A 75 20.97 -4.85 7.88
CA ASP A 75 20.60 -4.92 9.30
C ASP A 75 19.18 -5.53 9.47
N PRO A 76 19.02 -6.61 10.27
CA PRO A 76 17.71 -7.24 10.54
C PRO A 76 16.66 -6.27 11.10
N ASN A 77 17.08 -5.24 11.85
CA ASN A 77 16.17 -4.26 12.44
C ASN A 77 15.59 -3.30 11.41
N TRP A 78 16.32 -3.04 10.32
CA TRP A 78 15.96 -2.03 9.32
C TRP A 78 15.47 -2.64 8.00
N ALA A 79 15.88 -3.86 7.66
CA ALA A 79 15.54 -4.49 6.39
C ALA A 79 14.03 -4.55 6.13
N MET A 80 13.23 -4.97 7.13
CA MET A 80 11.78 -5.01 6.99
C MET A 80 11.17 -3.61 6.86
N PHE A 81 11.70 -2.63 7.60
CA PHE A 81 11.26 -1.23 7.47
C PHE A 81 11.51 -0.70 6.06
N SER A 82 12.69 -0.95 5.50
CA SER A 82 13.06 -0.56 4.14
C SER A 82 12.13 -1.17 3.10
N VAL A 83 11.80 -2.46 3.23
CA VAL A 83 10.83 -3.15 2.36
C VAL A 83 9.44 -2.52 2.48
N ILE A 84 8.98 -2.24 3.70
CA ILE A 84 7.68 -1.59 3.95
C ILE A 84 7.61 -0.21 3.29
N LEU A 85 8.68 0.58 3.37
CA LEU A 85 8.73 1.91 2.77
C LEU A 85 8.56 1.85 1.24
N VAL A 86 9.26 0.92 0.57
CA VAL A 86 9.10 0.73 -0.88
C VAL A 86 7.70 0.22 -1.23
N ALA A 87 7.14 -0.68 -0.41
CA ALA A 87 5.78 -1.17 -0.58
C ALA A 87 4.74 -0.04 -0.48
N ILE A 88 4.90 0.89 0.47
CA ILE A 88 4.06 2.10 0.60
C ILE A 88 4.18 2.97 -0.65
N TRP A 89 5.40 3.28 -1.06
CA TRP A 89 5.67 4.13 -2.21
C TRP A 89 5.07 3.57 -3.51
N SER A 90 5.26 2.27 -3.77
CA SER A 90 4.71 1.61 -4.96
C SER A 90 3.19 1.45 -4.91
N GLY A 91 2.62 1.27 -3.72
CA GLY A 91 1.20 0.97 -3.55
C GLY A 91 0.28 2.19 -3.45
N ILE A 92 0.78 3.35 -3.01
CA ILE A 92 -0.08 4.50 -2.68
C ILE A 92 -0.82 5.07 -3.90
N GLY A 93 -0.17 5.08 -5.06
CA GLY A 93 -0.70 5.70 -6.28
C GLY A 93 -2.00 5.09 -6.77
N TYR A 94 -2.06 3.76 -6.83
CA TYR A 94 -3.24 3.03 -7.28
C TYR A 94 -4.44 3.33 -6.37
N ARG A 95 -4.24 3.22 -5.05
CA ARG A 95 -5.27 3.46 -4.04
C ARG A 95 -5.77 4.90 -4.09
N MET A 96 -4.85 5.85 -4.26
CA MET A 96 -5.18 7.27 -4.38
C MET A 96 -6.06 7.53 -5.60
N VAL A 97 -5.73 6.94 -6.77
CA VAL A 97 -6.53 7.11 -7.99
C VAL A 97 -7.93 6.56 -7.82
N VAL A 98 -8.06 5.38 -7.20
CA VAL A 98 -9.37 4.76 -6.91
C VAL A 98 -10.19 5.63 -5.95
N TYR A 99 -9.60 6.12 -4.86
CA TYR A 99 -10.26 7.06 -3.95
C TYR A 99 -10.65 8.37 -4.64
N LEU A 100 -9.76 8.92 -5.47
CA LEU A 100 -10.02 10.16 -6.20
C LEU A 100 -11.17 9.99 -7.18
N ALA A 101 -11.25 8.88 -7.90
CA ALA A 101 -12.37 8.57 -8.79
C ALA A 101 -13.70 8.50 -8.02
N ALA A 102 -13.71 7.79 -6.88
CA ALA A 102 -14.90 7.71 -6.03
C ALA A 102 -15.32 9.07 -5.47
N LEU A 103 -14.36 9.88 -4.99
CA LEU A 103 -14.61 11.25 -4.53
C LEU A 103 -15.22 12.13 -5.63
N GLN A 104 -14.77 11.97 -6.88
CA GLN A 104 -15.28 12.72 -8.02
C GLN A 104 -16.66 12.24 -8.48
N GLY A 105 -17.05 11.02 -8.13
CA GLY A 105 -18.38 10.47 -8.39
C GLY A 105 -19.46 10.93 -7.43
N ILE A 106 -19.10 11.51 -6.26
CA ILE A 106 -20.08 12.00 -5.30
C ILE A 106 -20.78 13.26 -5.86
N PRO A 107 -22.11 13.26 -6.04
CA PRO A 107 -22.84 14.43 -6.53
C PRO A 107 -22.63 15.66 -5.66
N ARG A 108 -22.41 16.82 -6.29
CA ARG A 108 -22.18 18.09 -5.58
C ARG A 108 -23.39 18.53 -4.75
N THR A 109 -24.59 18.12 -5.15
CA THR A 109 -25.86 18.43 -4.48
C THR A 109 -25.85 18.05 -3.01
N TYR A 110 -25.20 16.93 -2.62
CA TYR A 110 -25.08 16.55 -1.21
C TYR A 110 -24.30 17.58 -0.39
N TYR A 111 -23.20 18.10 -0.94
CA TYR A 111 -22.37 19.12 -0.29
C TYR A 111 -23.05 20.49 -0.27
N GLU A 112 -23.79 20.84 -1.32
CA GLU A 112 -24.56 22.08 -1.41
C GLU A 112 -25.71 22.09 -0.40
N ALA A 113 -26.46 20.99 -0.30
CA ALA A 113 -27.53 20.84 0.71
C ALA A 113 -26.97 20.96 2.14
N ALA A 114 -25.87 20.29 2.44
CA ALA A 114 -25.23 20.39 3.75
C ALA A 114 -24.72 21.80 4.07
N ALA A 115 -24.24 22.54 3.06
CA ALA A 115 -23.84 23.93 3.25
C ALA A 115 -25.04 24.85 3.57
N ILE A 116 -26.22 24.58 2.97
CA ILE A 116 -27.46 25.29 3.29
C ILE A 116 -27.89 24.99 4.74
N ASP A 117 -27.72 23.73 5.18
CA ASP A 117 -27.99 23.30 6.56
C ASP A 117 -26.93 23.77 7.58
N GLY A 118 -25.92 24.54 7.15
CA GLY A 118 -24.88 25.09 8.01
C GLY A 118 -23.78 24.09 8.44
N ALA A 119 -23.70 22.93 7.78
CA ALA A 119 -22.69 21.92 8.09
C ALA A 119 -21.29 22.40 7.72
N GLY A 120 -20.33 22.18 8.62
CA GLY A 120 -18.92 22.50 8.39
C GLY A 120 -18.23 21.51 7.46
N ARG A 121 -16.97 21.81 7.08
CA ARG A 121 -16.15 20.91 6.24
C ARG A 121 -15.91 19.55 6.89
N TRP A 122 -15.81 19.52 8.22
CA TRP A 122 -15.64 18.29 8.98
C TRP A 122 -16.92 17.45 9.01
N ASP A 123 -18.09 18.11 9.15
CA ASP A 123 -19.38 17.44 9.13
C ASP A 123 -19.66 16.84 7.75
N ALA A 124 -19.41 17.61 6.69
CA ALA A 124 -19.50 17.10 5.32
C ALA A 124 -18.58 15.89 5.09
N PHE A 125 -17.34 15.92 5.60
CA PHE A 125 -16.44 14.78 5.50
C PHE A 125 -16.96 13.55 6.26
N ARG A 126 -17.42 13.74 7.51
CA ARG A 126 -17.86 12.64 8.39
C ARG A 126 -19.18 12.02 7.96
N TYR A 127 -20.14 12.84 7.52
CA TYR A 127 -21.52 12.41 7.27
C TYR A 127 -21.85 12.21 5.78
N ILE A 128 -21.06 12.78 4.86
CA ILE A 128 -21.27 12.61 3.41
C ILE A 128 -20.11 11.83 2.81
N THR A 129 -18.89 12.35 2.91
CA THR A 129 -17.74 11.77 2.19
C THR A 129 -17.38 10.37 2.69
N LEU A 130 -17.21 10.18 4.01
CA LEU A 130 -16.81 8.88 4.57
C LEU A 130 -17.84 7.78 4.32
N PRO A 131 -19.15 7.99 4.54
CA PRO A 131 -20.17 6.98 4.25
C PRO A 131 -20.23 6.61 2.76
N LEU A 132 -20.19 7.61 1.87
CA LEU A 132 -20.25 7.36 0.42
C LEU A 132 -18.96 6.74 -0.14
N LEU A 133 -17.82 6.92 0.54
CA LEU A 133 -16.57 6.24 0.20
C LEU A 133 -16.45 4.82 0.76
N LYS A 134 -17.38 4.37 1.61
CA LYS A 134 -17.32 3.06 2.25
C LYS A 134 -17.20 1.88 1.26
N PRO A 135 -18.00 1.78 0.18
CA PRO A 135 -17.82 0.72 -0.82
C PRO A 135 -16.41 0.70 -1.41
N THR A 136 -15.89 1.86 -1.77
CA THR A 136 -14.53 2.01 -2.33
C THR A 136 -13.46 1.67 -1.31
N THR A 137 -13.65 2.09 -0.05
CA THR A 137 -12.74 1.78 1.06
C THR A 137 -12.67 0.29 1.32
N LEU A 138 -13.81 -0.40 1.27
CA LEU A 138 -13.87 -1.85 1.41
C LEU A 138 -13.16 -2.55 0.26
N TYR A 139 -13.40 -2.12 -0.98
CA TYR A 139 -12.70 -2.66 -2.16
C TYR A 139 -11.18 -2.50 -2.03
N ILE A 140 -10.71 -1.30 -1.67
CA ILE A 140 -9.29 -1.02 -1.47
C ILE A 140 -8.75 -1.86 -0.31
N LEU A 141 -9.48 -2.01 0.79
CA LEU A 141 -9.06 -2.82 1.94
C LEU A 141 -8.83 -4.27 1.54
N VAL A 142 -9.83 -4.90 0.90
CA VAL A 142 -9.79 -6.30 0.49
C VAL A 142 -8.63 -6.54 -0.47
N THR A 143 -8.56 -5.77 -1.55
CA THR A 143 -7.48 -5.90 -2.55
C THR A 143 -6.11 -5.66 -1.92
N SER A 144 -5.99 -4.69 -1.02
CA SER A 144 -4.73 -4.40 -0.32
C SER A 144 -4.28 -5.51 0.60
N VAL A 145 -5.21 -6.13 1.34
CA VAL A 145 -4.89 -7.25 2.22
C VAL A 145 -4.43 -8.43 1.41
N ILE A 146 -5.15 -8.79 0.34
CA ILE A 146 -4.73 -9.85 -0.60
C ILE A 146 -3.31 -9.58 -1.11
N SER A 147 -3.05 -8.38 -1.65
CA SER A 147 -1.73 -8.02 -2.16
C SER A 147 -0.64 -8.05 -1.08
N SER A 148 -0.95 -7.69 0.17
CA SER A 148 0.03 -7.68 1.25
C SER A 148 0.55 -9.08 1.61
N PHE A 149 -0.27 -10.12 1.43
CA PHE A 149 0.16 -11.51 1.58
C PHE A 149 0.99 -12.00 0.39
N GLN A 150 0.93 -11.32 -0.75
CA GLN A 150 1.57 -11.68 -2.01
C GLN A 150 2.80 -10.83 -2.35
N VAL A 151 3.36 -10.11 -1.37
CA VAL A 151 4.60 -9.30 -1.52
C VAL A 151 5.81 -10.21 -1.68
N PHE A 152 5.99 -10.83 -2.84
CA PHE A 152 7.14 -11.68 -3.13
C PHE A 152 8.22 -10.95 -3.92
N GLY A 153 7.85 -10.40 -5.08
CA GLY A 153 8.83 -9.83 -6.02
C GLY A 153 9.68 -8.72 -5.39
N LEU A 154 9.08 -7.89 -4.54
CA LEU A 154 9.78 -6.82 -3.83
C LEU A 154 10.83 -7.38 -2.85
N ILE A 155 10.45 -8.35 -2.04
CA ILE A 155 11.35 -8.98 -1.05
C ILE A 155 12.48 -9.71 -1.76
N ASN A 156 12.15 -10.48 -2.79
CA ASN A 156 13.13 -11.25 -3.55
C ASN A 156 14.23 -10.36 -4.16
N VAL A 157 13.85 -9.20 -4.72
CA VAL A 157 14.82 -8.29 -5.36
C VAL A 157 15.59 -7.44 -4.33
N LEU A 158 14.93 -6.94 -3.28
CA LEU A 158 15.59 -6.04 -2.31
C LEU A 158 16.48 -6.78 -1.30
N THR A 159 16.09 -7.98 -0.87
CA THR A 159 16.67 -8.64 0.31
C THR A 159 16.86 -10.14 0.16
N GLY A 160 16.19 -10.78 -0.80
CA GLY A 160 16.15 -12.24 -0.89
C GLY A 160 15.51 -12.93 0.32
N GLY A 161 14.79 -12.19 1.18
CA GLY A 161 14.25 -12.69 2.45
C GLY A 161 15.16 -12.47 3.67
N GLY A 162 16.38 -11.99 3.47
CA GLY A 162 17.34 -11.70 4.54
C GLY A 162 17.23 -10.30 5.15
N PRO A 163 18.17 -9.93 6.02
CA PRO A 163 19.18 -10.78 6.67
C PRO A 163 18.54 -11.66 7.76
N LEU A 164 19.10 -12.85 8.03
CA LEU A 164 18.59 -13.79 9.07
C LEU A 164 17.08 -14.07 8.97
N ASP A 165 16.58 -14.25 7.74
CA ASP A 165 15.15 -14.44 7.45
C ASP A 165 14.23 -13.30 7.97
N ALA A 166 14.79 -12.15 8.35
CA ALA A 166 14.05 -11.04 8.96
C ALA A 166 12.99 -10.42 8.03
N THR A 167 13.16 -10.56 6.71
CA THR A 167 12.17 -10.12 5.72
C THR A 167 11.39 -11.27 5.09
N GLN A 168 11.57 -12.50 5.57
CA GLN A 168 10.92 -13.66 4.99
C GLN A 168 9.41 -13.61 5.20
N VAL A 169 8.66 -13.73 4.10
CA VAL A 169 7.20 -13.87 4.09
C VAL A 169 6.78 -15.24 3.57
N VAL A 170 5.53 -15.63 3.85
CA VAL A 170 4.98 -16.94 3.47
C VAL A 170 5.23 -17.27 2.00
N VAL A 171 4.97 -16.34 1.09
CA VAL A 171 5.16 -16.57 -0.35
C VAL A 171 6.63 -16.74 -0.73
N SER A 172 7.55 -15.99 -0.11
CA SER A 172 9.00 -16.18 -0.33
C SER A 172 9.48 -17.54 0.15
N TYR A 173 8.92 -18.04 1.25
CA TYR A 173 9.23 -19.36 1.76
C TYR A 173 8.69 -20.48 0.85
N ILE A 174 7.45 -20.34 0.36
CA ILE A 174 6.87 -21.24 -0.65
C ILE A 174 7.74 -21.29 -1.90
N PHE A 175 8.18 -20.13 -2.39
CA PHE A 175 9.05 -20.04 -3.56
C PHE A 175 10.39 -20.75 -3.33
N LYS A 176 11.03 -20.55 -2.17
CA LYS A 176 12.28 -21.23 -1.80
C LYS A 176 12.08 -22.76 -1.76
N ARG A 177 10.98 -23.26 -1.22
CA ARG A 177 10.66 -24.70 -1.23
C ARG A 177 10.42 -25.25 -2.63
N ALA A 178 9.72 -24.50 -3.49
CA ALA A 178 9.43 -24.93 -4.85
C ALA A 178 10.68 -24.95 -5.74
N PHE A 179 11.42 -23.86 -5.77
CA PHE A 179 12.47 -23.63 -6.77
C PHE A 179 13.89 -23.72 -6.21
N GLY A 180 14.08 -23.56 -4.91
CA GLY A 180 15.36 -23.81 -4.24
C GLY A 180 15.52 -25.29 -3.88
N ASP A 181 14.57 -25.84 -3.13
CA ASP A 181 14.64 -27.22 -2.63
C ASP A 181 14.01 -28.25 -3.58
N LEU A 182 13.40 -27.81 -4.69
CA LEU A 182 12.69 -28.65 -5.67
C LEU A 182 11.51 -29.46 -5.07
N GLN A 183 10.96 -29.02 -3.94
CA GLN A 183 9.85 -29.66 -3.24
C GLN A 183 8.49 -29.14 -3.74
N PHE A 184 8.19 -29.35 -5.02
CA PHE A 184 6.99 -28.80 -5.68
C PHE A 184 5.67 -29.21 -5.01
N GLY A 185 5.55 -30.48 -4.58
CA GLY A 185 4.32 -30.97 -3.92
C GLY A 185 4.04 -30.27 -2.59
N LEU A 186 5.08 -30.06 -1.78
CA LEU A 186 4.98 -29.35 -0.51
C LEU A 186 4.68 -27.86 -0.73
N ALA A 187 5.34 -27.22 -1.70
CA ALA A 187 5.07 -25.84 -2.05
C ALA A 187 3.63 -25.62 -2.58
N ALA A 188 3.11 -26.56 -3.36
CA ALA A 188 1.73 -26.54 -3.82
C ALA A 188 0.74 -26.64 -2.65
N ALA A 189 0.96 -27.58 -1.72
CA ALA A 189 0.13 -27.70 -0.52
C ALA A 189 0.14 -26.42 0.32
N MET A 190 1.31 -25.82 0.54
CA MET A 190 1.43 -24.53 1.25
C MET A 190 0.69 -23.39 0.52
N SER A 191 0.72 -23.38 -0.81
CA SER A 191 0.00 -22.39 -1.63
C SER A 191 -1.52 -22.50 -1.46
N PHE A 192 -2.07 -23.72 -1.42
CA PHE A 192 -3.49 -23.93 -1.15
C PHE A 192 -3.89 -23.51 0.27
N VAL A 193 -3.04 -23.76 1.26
CA VAL A 193 -3.28 -23.28 2.64
C VAL A 193 -3.30 -21.76 2.68
N LEU A 194 -2.32 -21.10 2.05
CA LEU A 194 -2.28 -19.63 1.97
C LEU A 194 -3.51 -19.07 1.25
N PHE A 195 -3.93 -19.69 0.15
CA PHE A 195 -5.17 -19.34 -0.55
C PHE A 195 -6.38 -19.42 0.37
N GLY A 196 -6.53 -20.52 1.13
CA GLY A 196 -7.61 -20.70 2.11
C GLY A 196 -7.62 -19.60 3.17
N ILE A 197 -6.45 -19.23 3.71
CA ILE A 197 -6.32 -18.13 4.68
C ILE A 197 -6.78 -16.80 4.08
N ILE A 198 -6.29 -16.45 2.88
CA ILE A 198 -6.66 -15.22 2.18
C ILE A 198 -8.18 -15.20 1.90
N LEU A 199 -8.74 -16.33 1.47
CA LEU A 199 -10.17 -16.47 1.19
C LEU A 199 -11.01 -16.26 2.45
N VAL A 200 -10.66 -16.89 3.56
CA VAL A 200 -11.37 -16.73 4.84
C VAL A 200 -11.33 -15.27 5.30
N ILE A 201 -10.15 -14.63 5.26
CA ILE A 201 -10.01 -13.21 5.61
C ILE A 201 -10.88 -12.34 4.70
N THR A 202 -10.87 -12.61 3.39
CA THR A 202 -11.66 -11.86 2.40
C THR A 202 -13.17 -12.00 2.65
N VAL A 203 -13.65 -13.21 2.94
CA VAL A 203 -15.07 -13.48 3.26
C VAL A 203 -15.47 -12.77 4.55
N ILE A 204 -14.61 -12.79 5.58
CA ILE A 204 -14.84 -12.06 6.83
C ILE A 204 -14.94 -10.56 6.55
N GLN A 205 -13.96 -9.98 5.84
CA GLN A 205 -13.97 -8.56 5.48
C GLN A 205 -15.24 -8.18 4.74
N TRP A 206 -15.65 -8.96 3.74
CA TRP A 206 -16.84 -8.67 2.96
C TRP A 206 -18.13 -8.81 3.78
N LYS A 207 -18.26 -9.83 4.63
CA LYS A 207 -19.46 -10.07 5.44
C LYS A 207 -19.66 -9.01 6.53
N PHE A 208 -18.59 -8.56 7.18
CA PHE A 208 -18.67 -7.58 8.27
C PHE A 208 -18.71 -6.14 7.78
N LEU A 209 -17.93 -5.79 6.74
CA LEU A 209 -17.88 -4.41 6.23
C LEU A 209 -18.82 -4.15 5.06
N GLY A 210 -19.31 -5.18 4.36
CA GLY A 210 -20.23 -5.05 3.22
C GLY A 210 -21.70 -4.94 3.58
N ARG A 211 -22.10 -5.31 4.80
CA ARG A 211 -23.51 -5.28 5.25
C ARG A 211 -24.12 -3.88 5.37
N GLU A 212 -23.30 -2.85 5.42
CA GLU A 212 -23.71 -1.45 5.58
C GLU A 212 -23.34 -0.61 4.35
N VAL A 213 -23.20 -1.25 3.19
CA VAL A 213 -22.84 -0.60 1.92
C VAL A 213 -24.05 -0.66 1.01
N THR A 214 -24.78 0.45 0.92
CA THR A 214 -25.84 0.62 -0.08
C THR A 214 -25.17 0.72 -1.45
N TYR A 215 -25.38 -0.31 -2.27
CA TYR A 215 -25.08 -0.25 -3.69
C TYR A 215 -26.29 0.40 -4.35
N GLU A 216 -26.13 1.62 -4.87
CA GLU A 216 -27.08 2.19 -5.84
C GLU A 216 -26.70 1.77 -7.26
#